data_AF-A0AAD5THR3-F1
#
_entry.id   AF-A0AAD5THR3-F1
#
_cell.length_a   1.000
_cell.length_b   1.000
_cell.length_c   1.000
_cell.angle_alpha   90.00
_cell.angle_beta   90.00
_cell.angle_gamma   90.00
#
_symmetry.space_group_name_H-M   'P 1'
#
loop_
_entity.id
_entity.type
_entity.pdbx_description
1 polymer ?
#
loop_
_entity_poly.entity_id
_entity_poly.type
_entity_poly.pdbx_seq_one_letter_code
_entity_poly.pdbx_strand_id
1 'polypeptide(L)'
;MPESVKGESSSGEHKELVRVHSIPGAPVDRKSDWTEDVDADDMDGSAITPLVLGKAAPGRAFFVHDVTGHCGSLAHLSQHFQHNSFVINDPRLDKPTGFSSLKNMAACYSKMIEDFERSSPSAFIVLCGYSIGGMIALEVARCLKGKGFRVKHVVLMDSLAGQVI
;
A
#
# COMPACT_ATOMS: atom_id res chain seq x y z
N MET A 1 25.42 -58.80 -23.59
CA MET A 1 26.79 -58.35 -23.31
C MET A 1 27.37 -57.83 -24.61
N PRO A 2 27.53 -56.50 -24.75
CA PRO A 2 28.73 -56.00 -25.40
C PRO A 2 29.37 -54.81 -24.68
N GLU A 3 30.69 -54.72 -24.87
CA GLU A 3 31.63 -53.74 -24.34
C GLU A 3 31.68 -52.44 -25.16
N SER A 4 31.96 -51.34 -24.45
CA SER A 4 32.88 -50.23 -24.76
C SER A 4 32.98 -49.63 -26.17
N VAL A 5 32.62 -48.33 -26.30
CA VAL A 5 33.41 -47.32 -27.05
C VAL A 5 33.40 -45.96 -26.32
N LYS A 6 34.59 -45.38 -26.18
CA LYS A 6 34.95 -44.08 -25.58
C LYS A 6 34.68 -42.89 -26.50
N GLY A 7 34.54 -41.69 -25.93
CA GLY A 7 35.26 -40.50 -26.40
C GLY A 7 34.51 -39.16 -26.46
N GLU A 8 34.77 -38.32 -25.45
CA GLU A 8 35.00 -36.84 -25.45
C GLU A 8 33.97 -35.91 -26.16
N SER A 9 33.55 -34.75 -25.64
CA SER A 9 34.32 -33.69 -24.97
C SER A 9 33.39 -32.67 -24.27
N SER A 10 34.01 -31.82 -23.47
CA SER A 10 33.55 -31.06 -22.30
C SER A 10 32.92 -29.68 -22.53
N SER A 11 32.48 -29.12 -21.39
CA SER A 11 32.35 -27.70 -20.99
C SER A 11 30.90 -27.20 -20.99
N GLY A 12 30.36 -26.65 -19.90
CA GLY A 12 31.00 -25.94 -18.79
C GLY A 12 30.36 -24.55 -18.73
N GLU A 13 29.70 -24.25 -17.62
CA GLU A 13 28.96 -23.02 -17.32
C GLU A 13 29.74 -21.74 -17.64
N HIS A 14 29.04 -20.65 -18.00
CA HIS A 14 29.36 -19.32 -17.47
C HIS A 14 28.14 -18.39 -17.57
N LYS A 15 27.64 -17.97 -16.39
CA LYS A 15 26.81 -16.78 -16.22
C LYS A 15 27.68 -15.56 -16.47
N GLU A 16 27.22 -14.64 -17.31
CA GLU A 16 27.82 -13.30 -17.44
C GLU A 16 26.80 -12.23 -17.03
N LEU A 17 27.27 -11.31 -16.19
CA LEU A 17 26.55 -10.23 -15.55
C LEU A 17 27.28 -8.93 -15.94
N VAL A 18 26.55 -7.81 -15.88
CA VAL A 18 27.00 -6.39 -15.92
C VAL A 18 27.31 -5.84 -17.34
N ARG A 19 26.89 -4.64 -17.81
CA ARG A 19 26.64 -3.32 -17.21
C ARG A 19 25.62 -2.49 -18.02
N VAL A 20 24.70 -1.79 -17.33
CA VAL A 20 23.94 -0.67 -17.90
C VAL A 20 24.84 0.56 -17.91
N HIS A 21 25.18 1.06 -19.10
CA HIS A 21 25.83 2.35 -19.29
C HIS A 21 24.75 3.43 -19.48
N SER A 22 24.87 4.53 -18.74
CA SER A 22 24.04 5.72 -18.91
C SER A 22 24.34 6.40 -20.26
N ILE A 23 23.31 6.80 -21.01
CA ILE A 23 23.46 7.65 -22.20
C ILE A 23 22.97 9.08 -21.85
N PRO A 24 23.82 10.12 -21.98
CA PRO A 24 23.42 11.51 -21.84
C PRO A 24 22.87 12.08 -23.16
N GLY A 25 21.72 12.77 -23.08
CA GLY A 25 21.12 13.50 -24.20
C GLY A 25 19.64 13.17 -24.43
N ALA A 26 18.77 13.53 -23.49
CA ALA A 26 17.33 13.47 -23.72
C ALA A 26 16.81 14.83 -24.20
N PRO A 27 16.22 14.88 -25.40
CA PRO A 27 15.01 15.65 -25.60
C PRO A 27 13.93 14.67 -26.06
N VAL A 28 13.01 14.31 -25.17
CA VAL A 28 11.80 13.60 -25.57
C VAL A 28 10.61 14.47 -25.17
N ASP A 29 10.02 15.03 -26.23
CA ASP A 29 8.72 15.68 -26.32
C ASP A 29 7.69 15.00 -25.40
N ARG A 30 7.34 15.66 -24.30
CA ARG A 30 6.37 15.16 -23.32
C ARG A 30 4.97 15.59 -23.74
N LYS A 31 4.48 15.05 -24.86
CA LYS A 31 3.05 15.06 -25.17
C LYS A 31 2.36 13.94 -24.39
N SER A 32 1.69 14.38 -23.33
CA SER A 32 0.48 13.80 -22.72
C SER A 32 0.09 12.41 -23.23
N ASP A 33 0.53 11.39 -22.51
CA ASP A 33 -0.17 10.11 -22.47
C ASP A 33 -0.83 10.03 -21.10
N TRP A 34 -2.08 10.50 -21.03
CA TRP A 34 -2.91 10.34 -19.86
C TRP A 34 -3.32 8.87 -19.82
N THR A 35 -2.56 8.04 -19.12
CA THR A 35 -2.95 6.66 -18.85
C THR A 35 -4.28 6.67 -18.09
N GLU A 36 -5.24 5.95 -18.66
CA GLU A 36 -6.60 5.77 -18.19
C GLU A 36 -6.65 5.53 -16.67
N ASP A 37 -7.60 6.18 -16.00
CA ASP A 37 -7.89 5.93 -14.59
C ASP A 37 -8.27 4.45 -14.45
N VAL A 38 -7.44 3.70 -13.73
CA VAL A 38 -7.71 2.30 -13.47
C VAL A 38 -8.75 2.22 -12.36
N ASP A 39 -9.93 1.72 -12.72
CA ASP A 39 -11.12 1.69 -11.89
C ASP A 39 -10.88 1.06 -10.51
N ALA A 40 -11.62 1.56 -9.52
CA ALA A 40 -11.60 1.08 -8.14
C ALA A 40 -12.22 -0.33 -7.98
N ASP A 41 -12.37 -1.10 -9.05
CA ASP A 41 -13.03 -2.41 -9.07
C ASP A 41 -12.04 -3.59 -9.13
N ASP A 42 -10.76 -3.35 -9.47
CA ASP A 42 -9.69 -4.35 -9.34
C ASP A 42 -9.16 -4.40 -7.88
N MET A 43 -10.05 -4.80 -6.97
CA MET A 43 -9.79 -4.83 -5.52
C MET A 43 -9.36 -6.22 -5.05
N ASP A 44 -8.17 -6.34 -4.47
CA ASP A 44 -7.81 -7.49 -3.64
C ASP A 44 -8.16 -7.17 -2.17
N GLY A 45 -9.18 -7.85 -1.64
CA GLY A 45 -9.59 -7.75 -0.23
C GLY A 45 -8.50 -8.16 0.78
N SER A 46 -7.35 -8.67 0.32
CA SER A 46 -6.16 -9.02 1.10
C SER A 46 -5.41 -7.83 1.69
N ALA A 47 -5.64 -6.59 1.23
CA ALA A 47 -4.81 -5.45 1.61
C ALA A 47 -5.04 -4.91 3.03
N ILE A 48 -6.17 -5.25 3.68
CA ILE A 48 -6.37 -4.98 5.11
C ILE A 48 -5.94 -6.20 5.91
N THR A 49 -4.83 -6.08 6.62
CA THR A 49 -4.30 -7.18 7.45
C THR A 49 -4.49 -6.85 8.94
N PRO A 50 -4.97 -7.79 9.77
CA PRO A 50 -5.01 -7.59 11.21
C PRO A 50 -3.60 -7.45 11.78
N LEU A 51 -3.42 -6.52 12.70
CA LEU A 51 -2.15 -6.27 13.38
C LEU A 51 -2.25 -6.58 14.89
N VAL A 52 -3.32 -6.13 15.54
CA VAL A 52 -3.65 -6.48 16.93
C VAL A 52 -5.16 -6.72 17.04
N LEU A 53 -5.55 -7.88 17.58
CA LEU A 53 -6.94 -8.29 17.76
C LEU A 53 -7.27 -8.58 19.23
N GLY A 54 -8.56 -8.67 19.55
CA GLY A 54 -9.06 -9.06 20.87
C GLY A 54 -9.06 -7.94 21.92
N LYS A 55 -8.80 -6.69 21.53
CA LYS A 55 -8.96 -5.54 22.43
C LYS A 55 -10.45 -5.23 22.61
N ALA A 56 -10.90 -5.11 23.85
CA ALA A 56 -12.29 -4.84 24.21
C ALA A 56 -12.74 -3.39 23.96
N ALA A 57 -12.10 -2.67 23.04
CA ALA A 57 -12.41 -1.27 22.79
C ALA A 57 -13.51 -1.12 21.72
N PRO A 58 -14.37 -0.11 21.88
CA PRO A 58 -15.52 0.09 20.98
C PRO A 58 -15.13 0.61 19.59
N GLY A 59 -13.88 1.02 19.37
CA GLY A 59 -13.39 1.55 18.10
C GLY A 59 -12.26 0.72 17.51
N ARG A 60 -11.93 1.01 16.24
CA ARG A 60 -10.84 0.37 15.49
C ARG A 60 -9.86 1.38 14.95
N ALA A 61 -8.60 0.97 14.89
CA ALA A 61 -7.50 1.74 14.32
C ALA A 61 -7.05 1.13 12.99
N PHE A 62 -6.93 1.95 11.96
CA PHE A 62 -6.35 1.56 10.67
C PHE A 62 -5.09 2.36 10.42
N PHE A 63 -3.98 1.65 10.19
CA PHE A 63 -2.67 2.21 9.91
C PHE A 63 -2.43 2.19 8.40
N VAL A 64 -2.21 3.36 7.82
CA VAL A 64 -1.94 3.56 6.40
C VAL A 64 -0.44 3.58 6.16
N HIS A 65 0.00 2.86 5.14
CA HIS A 65 1.41 2.68 4.79
C HIS A 65 2.11 4.00 4.45
N ASP A 66 3.45 3.96 4.52
CA ASP A 66 4.31 5.05 4.07
C ASP A 66 4.72 4.87 2.59
N VAL A 67 5.77 5.57 2.15
CA VAL A 67 6.26 5.51 0.76
C VAL A 67 6.70 4.12 0.32
N THR A 68 6.96 3.18 1.23
CA THR A 68 7.36 1.81 0.87
C THR A 68 6.18 0.92 0.51
N GLY A 69 4.93 1.38 0.67
CA GLY A 69 3.74 0.57 0.40
C GLY A 69 3.39 -0.43 1.51
N HIS A 70 4.16 -0.45 2.62
CA HIS A 70 3.96 -1.38 3.73
C HIS A 70 3.86 -0.65 5.08
N CYS A 71 3.13 -1.26 6.03
CA CYS A 71 2.99 -0.77 7.40
C CYS A 71 3.88 -1.50 8.42
N GLY A 72 4.87 -2.29 7.98
CA GLY A 72 5.65 -3.16 8.88
C GLY A 72 6.34 -2.41 10.03
N SER A 73 6.79 -1.17 9.78
CA SER A 73 7.41 -0.29 10.78
C SER A 73 6.46 0.13 11.90
N LEU A 74 5.15 0.18 11.63
CA LEU A 74 4.11 0.59 12.59
C LEU A 74 3.58 -0.58 13.44
N ALA A 75 4.04 -1.80 13.17
CA ALA A 75 3.62 -3.01 13.87
C ALA A 75 3.81 -2.90 15.39
N HIS A 76 4.98 -2.42 15.83
CA HIS A 76 5.28 -2.23 17.24
C HIS A 76 4.39 -1.18 17.90
N LEU A 77 4.12 -0.08 17.20
CA LEU A 77 3.33 1.01 17.75
C LEU A 77 1.88 0.58 18.06
N SER A 78 1.30 -0.27 17.23
CA SER A 78 -0.07 -0.75 17.41
C SER A 78 -0.32 -1.50 18.73
N GLN A 79 0.72 -2.08 19.33
CA GLN A 79 0.61 -2.79 20.60
C GLN A 79 0.19 -1.86 21.75
N HIS A 80 0.50 -0.57 21.60
CA HIS A 80 0.16 0.47 22.55
C HIS A 80 -1.21 1.10 22.30
N PHE A 81 -1.87 0.77 21.18
CA PHE A 81 -3.24 1.20 20.94
C PHE A 81 -4.22 0.35 21.74
N GLN A 82 -5.24 1.02 22.28
CA GLN A 82 -6.33 0.35 23.00
C GLN A 82 -7.32 -0.32 22.05
N HIS A 83 -7.22 -0.06 20.75
CA HIS A 83 -8.15 -0.52 19.72
C HIS A 83 -7.65 -1.76 18.98
N ASN A 84 -8.58 -2.55 18.46
CA ASN A 84 -8.24 -3.52 17.42
C ASN A 84 -7.63 -2.74 16.25
N SER A 85 -6.46 -3.18 15.81
CA SER A 85 -5.60 -2.46 14.91
C SER A 85 -5.38 -3.26 13.64
N PHE A 86 -5.45 -2.58 12.51
CA PHE A 86 -5.32 -3.15 11.18
C PHE A 86 -4.34 -2.30 10.38
N VAL A 87 -3.66 -2.92 9.42
CA VAL A 87 -2.81 -2.23 8.46
C VAL A 87 -3.48 -2.23 7.09
N ILE A 88 -3.27 -1.15 6.35
CA ILE A 88 -3.64 -1.02 4.95
C ILE A 88 -2.33 -0.92 4.18
N ASN A 89 -1.93 -2.01 3.52
CA ASN A 89 -0.80 -2.01 2.60
C ASN A 89 -1.27 -1.53 1.22
N ASP A 90 -0.34 -1.10 0.37
CA ASP A 90 -0.66 -0.74 -1.01
C ASP A 90 -1.06 -2.01 -1.79
N PRO A 91 -2.33 -2.17 -2.22
CA PRO A 91 -2.78 -3.34 -2.97
C PRO A 91 -2.15 -3.44 -4.37
N ARG A 92 -1.51 -2.36 -4.83
CA ARG A 92 -0.93 -2.24 -6.17
C ARG A 92 0.59 -2.29 -6.17
N LEU A 93 1.23 -2.56 -5.03
CA LEU A 93 2.69 -2.55 -4.92
C LEU A 93 3.38 -3.52 -5.90
N ASP A 94 2.80 -4.71 -6.09
CA ASP A 94 3.30 -5.73 -7.01
C ASP A 94 2.66 -5.65 -8.42
N LYS A 95 1.90 -4.59 -8.69
CA LYS A 95 1.20 -4.40 -9.97
C LYS A 95 2.01 -3.46 -10.88
N PRO A 96 1.90 -3.62 -12.22
CA PRO A 96 2.62 -2.76 -13.17
C PRO A 96 2.17 -1.30 -13.13
N THR A 97 0.98 -1.01 -12.57
CA THR A 97 0.41 0.32 -12.47
C THR A 97 0.03 0.64 -11.02
N GLY A 98 0.55 1.78 -10.52
CA GLY A 98 0.16 2.36 -9.25
C GLY A 98 -1.09 3.22 -9.37
N PHE A 99 -1.42 3.95 -8.30
CA PHE A 99 -2.51 4.92 -8.33
C PHE A 99 -2.11 6.18 -9.11
N SER A 100 -3.00 6.68 -9.97
CA SER A 100 -2.80 7.92 -10.73
C SER A 100 -2.84 9.18 -9.85
N SER A 101 -3.42 9.09 -8.64
CA SER A 101 -3.45 10.18 -7.67
C SER A 101 -3.64 9.71 -6.24
N LEU A 102 -3.26 10.56 -5.26
CA LEU A 102 -3.54 10.32 -3.84
C LEU A 102 -5.06 10.21 -3.56
N LYS A 103 -5.88 10.94 -4.32
CA LYS A 103 -7.35 10.86 -4.20
C LYS A 103 -7.88 9.49 -4.60
N ASN A 104 -7.35 8.91 -5.68
CA ASN A 104 -7.74 7.57 -6.14
C ASN A 104 -7.30 6.50 -5.15
N MET A 105 -6.10 6.63 -4.60
CA MET A 105 -5.61 5.77 -3.52
C MET A 105 -6.50 5.86 -2.27
N ALA A 106 -6.82 7.08 -1.81
CA ALA A 106 -7.68 7.28 -0.65
C ALA A 106 -9.13 6.81 -0.88
N ALA A 107 -9.66 6.94 -2.10
CA ALA A 107 -10.96 6.41 -2.46
C ALA A 107 -10.98 4.87 -2.34
N CYS A 108 -9.97 4.20 -2.90
CA CYS A 108 -9.76 2.76 -2.75
C CYS A 108 -9.69 2.35 -1.27
N TYR A 109 -8.87 3.02 -0.46
CA TYR A 109 -8.69 2.65 0.95
C TYR A 109 -9.96 2.89 1.78
N SER A 110 -10.68 3.98 1.49
CA SER A 110 -11.96 4.25 2.12
C SER A 110 -13.02 3.20 1.79
N LYS A 111 -13.00 2.64 0.56
CA LYS A 111 -13.93 1.58 0.15
C LYS A 111 -13.62 0.29 0.89
N MET A 112 -12.34 -0.08 1.01
CA MET A 112 -11.95 -1.26 1.78
C MET A 112 -12.35 -1.15 3.26
N ILE A 113 -12.12 0.01 3.90
CA ILE A 113 -12.55 0.23 5.30
C ILE A 113 -14.07 0.20 5.41
N GLU A 114 -14.78 0.81 4.47
CA GLU A 114 -16.24 0.78 4.42
C GLU A 114 -16.78 -0.65 4.37
N ASP A 115 -16.25 -1.49 3.48
CA ASP A 115 -16.70 -2.88 3.35
C ASP A 115 -16.39 -3.67 4.63
N PHE A 116 -15.20 -3.47 5.20
CA PHE A 116 -14.79 -4.07 6.46
C PHE A 116 -15.73 -3.68 7.61
N GLU A 117 -16.02 -2.38 7.78
CA GLU A 117 -16.88 -1.88 8.85
C GLU A 117 -18.36 -2.23 8.63
N ARG A 118 -18.84 -2.35 7.39
CA ARG A 118 -20.20 -2.84 7.13
C ARG A 118 -20.37 -4.30 7.51
N SER A 119 -19.34 -5.13 7.29
CA SER A 119 -19.37 -6.55 7.66
C SER A 119 -19.30 -6.77 9.18
N SER A 120 -18.62 -5.86 9.89
CA SER A 120 -18.43 -5.94 11.33
C SER A 120 -18.34 -4.52 11.89
N PRO A 121 -19.43 -3.88 12.33
CA PRO A 121 -19.39 -2.47 12.72
C PRO A 121 -18.61 -2.20 14.01
N SER A 122 -17.83 -1.12 14.02
CA SER A 122 -17.29 -0.49 15.23
C SER A 122 -18.01 0.83 15.57
N ALA A 123 -17.90 1.29 16.81
CA ALA A 123 -18.52 2.54 17.25
C ALA A 123 -17.80 3.80 16.70
N PHE A 124 -16.53 3.66 16.31
CA PHE A 124 -15.77 4.71 15.63
C PHE A 124 -14.47 4.19 15.03
N ILE A 125 -13.99 4.92 14.04
CA ILE A 125 -12.75 4.68 13.32
C ILE A 125 -11.67 5.66 13.78
N VAL A 126 -10.47 5.16 13.99
CA VAL A 126 -9.23 5.93 14.15
C VAL A 126 -8.36 5.64 12.93
N LEU A 127 -7.86 6.68 12.29
CA LEU A 127 -6.93 6.56 11.17
C LEU A 127 -5.55 7.00 11.63
N CYS A 128 -4.53 6.23 11.31
CA CYS A 128 -3.15 6.51 11.66
C CYS A 128 -2.31 6.49 10.38
N GLY A 129 -1.41 7.46 10.22
CA GLY A 129 -0.52 7.51 9.07
C GLY A 129 0.86 8.07 9.43
N TYR A 130 1.90 7.48 8.86
CA TYR A 130 3.29 7.94 8.98
C TYR A 130 3.76 8.54 7.66
N SER A 131 4.49 9.65 7.72
CA SER A 131 5.00 10.34 6.51
C SER A 131 3.87 10.63 5.50
N ILE A 132 3.98 10.16 4.25
CA ILE A 132 2.92 10.27 3.22
C ILE A 132 1.62 9.59 3.63
N GLY A 133 1.69 8.53 4.45
CA GLY A 133 0.54 7.83 5.00
C GLY A 133 -0.37 8.75 5.80
N GLY A 134 0.16 9.82 6.40
CA GLY A 134 -0.64 10.83 7.08
C GLY A 134 -1.52 11.65 6.14
N MET A 135 -1.00 12.01 4.97
CA MET A 135 -1.80 12.71 3.94
C MET A 135 -2.89 11.80 3.37
N ILE A 136 -2.56 10.53 3.15
CA ILE A 136 -3.53 9.52 2.70
C ILE A 136 -4.61 9.32 3.77
N ALA A 137 -4.22 9.19 5.05
CA ALA A 137 -5.15 9.04 6.17
C ALA A 137 -6.12 10.23 6.30
N LEU A 138 -5.67 11.46 6.05
CA LEU A 138 -6.53 12.65 6.02
C LEU A 138 -7.58 12.55 4.90
N GLU A 139 -7.17 12.17 3.70
CA GLU A 139 -8.10 12.07 2.56
C GLU A 139 -9.07 10.89 2.73
N VAL A 140 -8.61 9.76 3.27
CA VAL A 140 -9.47 8.63 3.66
C VAL A 140 -10.49 9.08 4.71
N ALA A 141 -10.08 9.88 5.70
CA ALA A 141 -10.98 10.44 6.70
C ALA A 141 -12.08 11.30 6.06
N ARG A 142 -11.71 12.13 5.08
CA ARG A 142 -12.66 12.98 4.33
C ARG A 142 -13.69 12.11 3.59
N CYS A 143 -13.25 11.08 2.88
CA CYS A 143 -14.12 10.15 2.18
C CYS A 143 -15.08 9.40 3.13
N LEU A 144 -14.56 8.84 4.23
CA LEU A 144 -15.36 8.09 5.21
C LEU A 144 -16.40 8.97 5.91
N LYS A 145 -16.01 10.19 6.31
CA LYS A 145 -16.95 11.16 6.90
C LYS A 145 -18.06 11.53 5.91
N GLY A 146 -17.73 11.73 4.64
CA GLY A 146 -18.71 12.00 3.58
C GLY A 146 -19.72 10.86 3.38
N LYS A 147 -19.35 9.62 3.75
CA LYS A 147 -20.20 8.42 3.71
C LYS A 147 -20.93 8.13 5.03
N GLY A 148 -20.82 9.01 6.02
CA GLY A 148 -21.51 8.88 7.32
C GLY A 148 -20.78 8.04 8.37
N PHE A 149 -19.54 7.60 8.11
CA PHE A 149 -18.76 6.89 9.12
C PHE A 149 -18.19 7.85 10.18
N ARG A 150 -18.19 7.40 11.43
CA ARG A 150 -17.65 8.18 12.56
C ARG A 150 -16.13 8.02 12.66
N VAL A 151 -15.40 8.90 11.98
CA VAL A 151 -13.94 9.04 12.17
C VAL A 151 -13.67 9.91 13.41
N LYS A 152 -13.23 9.29 14.51
CA LYS A 152 -13.01 9.98 15.80
C LYS A 152 -11.68 10.74 15.82
N HIS A 153 -10.61 10.13 15.31
CA HIS A 153 -9.28 10.73 15.28
C HIS A 153 -8.54 10.39 13.98
N VAL A 154 -7.69 11.32 13.55
CA VAL A 154 -6.65 11.10 12.56
C VAL A 154 -5.31 11.40 13.24
N VAL A 155 -4.46 10.39 13.35
CA VAL A 155 -3.14 10.48 14.00
C VAL A 155 -2.08 10.61 12.91
N LEU A 156 -1.37 11.74 12.93
CA LEU A 156 -0.30 12.06 11.98
C LEU A 156 1.04 11.87 12.68
N MET A 157 1.85 10.96 12.16
CA MET A 157 3.17 10.65 12.69
C MET A 157 4.20 11.18 11.73
N ASP A 158 4.92 12.22 12.14
CA ASP A 158 5.97 12.89 11.33
C ASP A 158 5.53 13.13 9.87
N SER A 159 4.27 13.54 9.73
CA SER A 159 3.64 13.71 8.43
C SER A 159 3.79 15.15 7.99
N LEU A 160 4.04 15.35 6.70
CA LEU A 160 4.03 16.69 6.13
C LEU A 160 2.60 17.23 6.21
N ALA A 161 2.42 18.34 6.94
CA ALA A 161 1.24 19.14 6.79
C ALA A 161 1.32 19.79 5.41
N GLY A 162 0.65 19.20 4.41
CA GLY A 162 0.61 19.77 3.07
C GLY A 162 0.16 21.23 3.17
N GLN A 163 0.99 22.16 2.72
CA GLN A 163 0.51 23.51 2.48
C GLN A 163 -0.57 23.41 1.40
N VAL A 164 -1.77 23.87 1.72
CA VAL A 164 -2.79 24.15 0.72
C VAL A 164 -2.20 25.25 -0.16
N ILE A 165 -1.80 24.88 -1.39
CA ILE A 165 -1.44 25.81 -2.46
C ILE A 165 -2.63 25.90 -3.41
#